data_AF-A0A2V2WZN1-F1
#
_entry.id   AF-A0A2V2WZN1-F1
#
_cell.length_a   1.000
_cell.length_b   1.000
_cell.length_c   1.000
_cell.angle_alpha   90.00
_cell.angle_beta   90.00
_cell.angle_gamma   90.00
#
_symmetry.space_group_name_H-M   'P 1'
#
loop_
_entity.id
_entity.type
_entity.pdbx_description
1 polymer ?
#
loop_
_entity_poly.entity_id
_entity_poly.type
_entity_poly.pdbx_seq_one_letter_code
_entity_poly.pdbx_strand_id
1 'polypeptide(L)'
;MRVYDSPTLVHDLIRFLRGGTVMLKHGRSGRPHFRYFWVTISQNSRKLVWTEPESKITAERSSIDLDDVSFIQLGCFSKVFKRHPVASTDPSFYRSFTLGLKSGGRTVDIVAGSLPDFEAWIVGLSNLVRVDPVWGGKLDITKEAHFEQLNCFEASLCEMNYIYPSQYILLKKRVKRIAMRTLGVLEQCGNDATKAYKILGGIHPPAVNEKGAVYLTKGELRFIGLNDMDILRITKVWILFQQMNLVYDENFVPATTFGVTERH
;
A
#
# COMPACT_ATOMS: atom_id res chain seq x y z
N MET A 1 -7.53 15.50 -10.65
CA MET A 1 -7.81 14.06 -10.49
C MET A 1 -6.71 13.47 -9.61
N ARG A 2 -6.99 13.24 -8.32
CA ARG A 2 -6.02 12.83 -7.29
C ARG A 2 -6.11 11.31 -7.10
N VAL A 3 -5.00 10.60 -7.32
CA VAL A 3 -4.97 9.14 -7.53
C VAL A 3 -5.30 8.34 -6.25
N TYR A 4 -5.33 8.94 -5.07
CA TYR A 4 -5.60 8.22 -3.80
C TYR A 4 -6.50 8.95 -2.79
N ASP A 5 -7.22 10.00 -3.23
CA ASP A 5 -8.01 10.89 -2.37
C ASP A 5 -9.41 11.18 -2.93
N SER A 6 -9.92 10.34 -3.84
CA SER A 6 -11.27 10.50 -4.39
C SER A 6 -12.26 9.57 -3.68
N PRO A 7 -13.42 10.05 -3.22
CA PRO A 7 -14.52 9.20 -2.76
C PRO A 7 -14.93 8.13 -3.79
N THR A 8 -14.70 8.37 -5.08
CA THR A 8 -14.98 7.40 -6.15
C THR A 8 -14.01 6.23 -6.19
N LEU A 9 -12.79 6.38 -5.64
CA LEU A 9 -11.75 5.36 -5.75
C LEU A 9 -12.18 4.05 -5.11
N VAL A 10 -12.73 4.10 -3.89
CA VAL A 10 -13.21 2.87 -3.20
C VAL A 10 -14.29 2.18 -4.03
N HIS A 11 -15.20 2.95 -4.62
CA HIS A 11 -16.23 2.40 -5.50
C HIS A 11 -15.63 1.72 -6.73
N ASP A 12 -14.65 2.34 -7.38
CA ASP A 12 -13.99 1.81 -8.56
C ASP A 12 -13.13 0.58 -8.25
N LEU A 13 -12.48 0.56 -7.09
CA LEU A 13 -11.78 -0.62 -6.58
C LEU A 13 -12.76 -1.77 -6.32
N ILE A 14 -13.92 -1.51 -5.70
CA ILE A 14 -14.92 -2.55 -5.50
C ILE A 14 -15.45 -3.07 -6.85
N ARG A 15 -15.67 -2.19 -7.84
CA ARG A 15 -16.01 -2.62 -9.21
C ARG A 15 -14.92 -3.52 -9.80
N PHE A 16 -13.65 -3.15 -9.65
CA PHE A 16 -12.50 -3.93 -10.10
C PHE A 16 -12.47 -5.33 -9.46
N LEU A 17 -12.62 -5.41 -8.13
CA LEU A 17 -12.65 -6.68 -7.39
C LEU A 17 -13.82 -7.58 -7.82
N ARG A 18 -14.97 -6.99 -8.19
CA ARG A 18 -16.12 -7.72 -8.75
C ARG A 18 -15.88 -8.20 -10.18
N GLY A 19 -15.07 -7.49 -10.96
CA GLY A 19 -14.63 -7.89 -12.30
C GLY A 19 -13.60 -9.01 -12.30
N GLY A 20 -12.98 -9.26 -11.15
CA GLY A 20 -12.13 -10.40 -10.88
C GLY A 20 -10.73 -10.33 -11.50
N THR A 21 -9.82 -11.14 -10.98
CA THR A 21 -8.40 -11.14 -11.36
C THR A 21 -7.82 -12.54 -11.20
N VAL A 22 -6.99 -12.96 -12.15
CA VAL A 22 -6.21 -14.20 -12.01
C VAL A 22 -5.00 -13.92 -11.13
N MET A 23 -4.90 -14.60 -10.00
CA MET A 23 -3.80 -14.47 -9.04
C MET A 23 -3.31 -15.85 -8.60
N LEU A 24 -2.08 -15.92 -8.10
CA LEU A 24 -1.51 -17.17 -7.62
C LEU A 24 -2.03 -17.45 -6.21
N LYS A 25 -2.68 -18.58 -6.02
CA LYS A 25 -3.15 -19.04 -4.71
C LYS A 25 -2.17 -20.02 -4.12
N HIS A 26 -1.74 -19.78 -2.88
CA HIS A 26 -1.05 -20.78 -2.10
C HIS A 26 -2.08 -21.66 -1.36
N GLY A 27 -1.87 -22.97 -1.46
CA GLY A 27 -2.71 -24.00 -0.85
C GLY A 27 -2.02 -24.68 0.32
N ARG A 28 -2.80 -25.36 1.17
CA ARG A 28 -2.25 -26.21 2.25
C ARG A 28 -1.54 -27.43 1.68
N SER A 29 -1.95 -27.89 0.53
CA SER A 29 -1.41 -29.04 -0.18
C SER A 29 -1.03 -28.64 -1.60
N GLY A 30 -0.03 -29.33 -2.15
CA GLY A 30 0.41 -29.15 -3.53
C GLY A 30 1.22 -27.86 -3.76
N ARG A 31 1.45 -27.57 -5.05
CA ARG A 31 2.12 -26.36 -5.51
C ARG A 31 1.13 -25.18 -5.58
N PRO A 32 1.62 -23.94 -5.44
CA PRO A 32 0.82 -22.75 -5.74
C PRO A 32 0.27 -22.82 -7.17
N HIS A 33 -0.94 -22.33 -7.38
CA HIS A 33 -1.65 -22.45 -8.65
C HIS A 33 -2.50 -21.22 -8.91
N PHE A 34 -2.69 -20.88 -10.18
CA PHE A 34 -3.49 -19.73 -10.56
C PHE A 34 -4.97 -19.99 -10.30
N ARG A 35 -5.66 -18.97 -9.78
CA ARG A 35 -7.10 -18.96 -9.58
C ARG A 35 -7.64 -17.62 -10.03
N TYR A 36 -8.84 -17.65 -10.61
CA TYR A 36 -9.60 -16.44 -10.86
C TYR A 36 -10.37 -16.08 -9.59
N PHE A 37 -10.04 -14.95 -8.97
CA PHE A 37 -10.66 -14.43 -7.75
C PHE A 37 -11.61 -13.29 -8.09
N TRP A 38 -12.74 -13.19 -7.41
CA TRP A 38 -13.63 -12.02 -7.47
C TRP A 38 -14.43 -11.86 -6.18
N VAL A 39 -14.94 -10.66 -5.96
CA VAL A 39 -15.87 -10.37 -4.85
C VAL A 39 -17.31 -10.46 -5.34
N THR A 40 -18.18 -11.09 -4.55
CA THR A 40 -19.63 -10.99 -4.71
C THR A 40 -20.21 -10.17 -3.56
N ILE A 41 -21.19 -9.32 -3.89
CA ILE A 41 -21.92 -8.50 -2.92
C ILE A 41 -23.41 -8.70 -3.19
N SER A 42 -24.11 -9.31 -2.24
CA SER A 42 -25.57 -9.39 -2.18
C SER A 42 -26.07 -8.66 -0.93
N GLN A 43 -27.39 -8.48 -0.77
CA GLN A 43 -27.99 -7.62 0.25
C GLN A 43 -27.40 -7.81 1.67
N ASN A 44 -27.07 -9.04 2.06
CA ASN A 44 -26.54 -9.38 3.39
C ASN A 44 -25.31 -10.29 3.34
N SER A 45 -24.61 -10.41 2.21
CA SER A 45 -23.44 -11.27 2.14
C SER A 45 -22.41 -10.73 1.17
N ARG A 46 -21.17 -10.65 1.67
CA ARG A 46 -20.00 -10.28 0.90
C ARG A 46 -19.06 -11.46 0.91
N LYS A 47 -18.71 -12.01 -0.26
CA LYS A 47 -17.82 -13.16 -0.32
C LYS A 47 -16.63 -12.89 -1.22
N LEU A 48 -15.47 -13.39 -0.82
CA LEU A 48 -14.37 -13.62 -1.74
C LEU A 48 -14.55 -15.02 -2.33
N VAL A 49 -14.63 -15.09 -3.64
CA VAL A 49 -14.88 -16.33 -4.39
C VAL A 49 -13.70 -16.58 -5.32
N TRP A 50 -13.37 -17.85 -5.54
CA TRP A 50 -12.37 -18.23 -6.54
C TRP A 50 -12.66 -19.58 -7.20
N THR A 51 -12.13 -19.74 -8.41
CA THR A 51 -12.20 -20.97 -9.20
C THR A 51 -10.96 -21.14 -10.10
N GLU A 52 -10.86 -22.28 -10.78
CA GLU A 52 -9.87 -22.50 -11.85
C GLU A 52 -10.06 -21.44 -12.97
N PRO A 53 -8.99 -20.83 -13.50
CA PRO A 53 -9.13 -19.75 -14.49
C PRO A 53 -9.92 -20.15 -15.76
N GLU A 54 -9.78 -21.39 -16.20
CA GLU A 54 -10.42 -21.92 -17.42
C GLU A 54 -11.72 -22.69 -17.14
N SER A 55 -12.23 -22.63 -15.92
CA SER A 55 -13.39 -23.43 -15.53
C SER A 55 -14.67 -23.00 -16.25
N LYS A 56 -15.37 -23.97 -16.82
CA LYS A 56 -16.74 -23.78 -17.35
C LYS A 56 -17.67 -23.32 -16.20
N ILE A 57 -18.75 -22.62 -16.55
CA ILE A 57 -19.72 -21.96 -15.64
C ILE A 57 -20.22 -22.86 -14.49
N THR A 58 -20.16 -24.19 -14.67
CA THR A 58 -20.65 -25.25 -13.77
C THR A 58 -19.64 -25.72 -12.70
N ALA A 59 -18.41 -25.21 -12.68
CA ALA A 59 -17.41 -25.71 -11.72
C ALA A 59 -17.67 -25.26 -10.28
N GLU A 60 -17.30 -26.12 -9.34
CA GLU A 60 -17.41 -25.88 -7.91
C GLU A 60 -16.57 -24.67 -7.50
N ARG A 61 -17.22 -23.67 -6.92
CA ARG A 61 -16.59 -22.41 -6.52
C ARG A 61 -16.23 -22.49 -5.05
N SER A 62 -14.98 -22.19 -4.75
CA SER A 62 -14.55 -22.00 -3.37
C SER A 62 -14.83 -20.57 -2.94
N SER A 63 -15.18 -20.36 -1.67
CA SER A 63 -15.38 -19.01 -1.14
C SER A 63 -15.09 -18.92 0.35
N ILE A 64 -14.90 -17.68 0.82
CA ILE A 64 -14.98 -17.30 2.24
C ILE A 64 -15.98 -16.15 2.37
N ASP A 65 -16.63 -16.05 3.53
CA ASP A 65 -17.34 -14.84 3.90
C ASP A 65 -16.33 -13.74 4.27
N LEU A 66 -16.53 -12.54 3.76
CA LEU A 66 -15.71 -11.38 4.09
C LEU A 66 -15.99 -10.89 5.51
N ASP A 67 -17.18 -11.16 6.05
CA ASP A 67 -17.52 -10.84 7.44
C ASP A 67 -16.79 -11.75 8.45
N ASP A 68 -16.27 -12.90 7.98
CA ASP A 68 -15.44 -13.82 8.78
C ASP A 68 -13.95 -13.46 8.77
N VAL A 69 -13.53 -12.47 7.97
CA VAL A 69 -12.12 -12.03 7.93
C VAL A 69 -11.80 -11.25 9.22
N SER A 70 -10.73 -11.68 9.89
CA SER A 70 -10.23 -11.09 11.14
C SER A 70 -8.99 -10.23 10.93
N PHE A 71 -8.13 -10.58 9.97
CA PHE A 71 -6.94 -9.82 9.66
C PHE A 71 -6.58 -9.89 8.18
N ILE A 72 -5.92 -8.83 7.69
CA ILE A 72 -5.22 -8.78 6.42
C ILE A 72 -3.73 -8.65 6.72
N GLN A 73 -2.96 -9.67 6.36
CA GLN A 73 -1.53 -9.71 6.59
C GLN A 73 -0.78 -9.56 5.26
N LEU A 74 0.10 -8.57 5.17
CA LEU A 74 0.97 -8.33 4.02
C LEU A 74 2.23 -9.19 4.08
N GLY A 75 2.74 -9.55 2.91
CA GLY A 75 3.92 -10.40 2.74
C GLY A 75 3.66 -11.89 2.96
N CYS A 76 4.74 -12.67 2.94
CA CYS A 76 4.70 -14.14 2.92
C CYS A 76 4.89 -14.79 4.31
N PHE A 77 4.19 -14.32 5.35
CA PHE A 77 4.45 -14.77 6.74
C PHE A 77 3.58 -15.93 7.23
N SER A 78 2.51 -16.26 6.51
CA SER A 78 1.61 -17.33 6.94
C SER A 78 2.31 -18.69 6.94
N LYS A 79 1.76 -19.65 7.70
CA LYS A 79 2.24 -21.04 7.69
C LYS A 79 2.12 -21.69 6.31
N VAL A 80 1.24 -21.19 5.45
CA VAL A 80 1.02 -21.71 4.09
C VAL A 80 2.15 -21.23 3.18
N PHE A 81 2.54 -19.95 3.25
CA PHE A 81 3.67 -19.43 2.49
C PHE A 81 5.00 -20.10 2.85
N LYS A 82 5.20 -20.51 4.11
CA LYS A 82 6.42 -21.24 4.53
C LYS A 82 6.66 -22.57 3.80
N ARG A 83 5.63 -23.14 3.15
CA ARG A 83 5.76 -24.38 2.37
C ARG A 83 6.39 -24.16 0.99
N HIS A 84 6.23 -22.95 0.45
CA HIS A 84 6.82 -22.50 -0.81
C HIS A 84 7.39 -21.10 -0.58
N PRO A 85 8.56 -21.00 0.08
CA PRO A 85 9.11 -19.72 0.51
C PRO A 85 9.36 -18.77 -0.66
N VAL A 86 9.02 -17.50 -0.44
CA VAL A 86 9.34 -16.40 -1.34
C VAL A 86 10.33 -15.50 -0.61
N ALA A 87 11.48 -15.25 -1.21
CA ALA A 87 12.50 -14.39 -0.61
C ALA A 87 11.99 -12.93 -0.54
N SER A 88 12.39 -12.17 0.48
CA SER A 88 12.03 -10.76 0.62
C SER A 88 12.66 -9.85 -0.44
N THR A 89 13.63 -10.37 -1.21
CA THR A 89 14.22 -9.72 -2.39
C THR A 89 13.38 -9.94 -3.66
N ASP A 90 12.46 -10.90 -3.65
CA ASP A 90 11.57 -11.16 -4.78
C ASP A 90 10.41 -10.15 -4.77
N PRO A 91 10.13 -9.45 -5.89
CA PRO A 91 9.00 -8.53 -5.98
C PRO A 91 7.64 -9.14 -5.59
N SER A 92 7.45 -10.45 -5.75
CA SER A 92 6.24 -11.16 -5.36
C SER A 92 6.00 -11.15 -3.86
N PHE A 93 7.04 -11.04 -3.02
CA PHE A 93 6.90 -10.87 -1.58
C PHE A 93 6.05 -9.64 -1.23
N TYR A 94 6.31 -8.51 -1.90
CA TYR A 94 5.56 -7.26 -1.71
C TYR A 94 4.17 -7.26 -2.35
N ARG A 95 3.87 -8.26 -3.18
CA ARG A 95 2.54 -8.46 -3.79
C ARG A 95 1.76 -9.61 -3.14
N SER A 96 2.29 -10.16 -2.06
CA SER A 96 1.68 -11.28 -1.35
C SER A 96 0.89 -10.79 -0.16
N PHE A 97 -0.22 -11.46 0.11
CA PHE A 97 -1.04 -11.19 1.28
C PHE A 97 -1.85 -12.40 1.72
N THR A 98 -2.32 -12.35 2.97
CA THR A 98 -3.10 -13.39 3.62
C THR A 98 -4.36 -12.79 4.21
N LEU A 99 -5.51 -13.41 3.95
CA LEU A 99 -6.74 -13.18 4.70
C LEU A 99 -6.89 -14.27 5.76
N GLY A 100 -6.92 -13.90 7.03
CA GLY A 100 -7.13 -14.84 8.13
C GLY A 100 -8.56 -14.79 8.66
N LEU A 101 -9.19 -15.95 8.84
CA LEU A 101 -10.56 -16.03 9.35
C LEU A 101 -10.62 -16.03 10.88
N LYS A 102 -11.70 -15.50 11.46
CA LYS A 102 -11.96 -15.41 12.92
C LYS A 102 -11.83 -16.75 13.65
N SER A 103 -12.12 -17.87 12.99
CA SER A 103 -11.97 -19.22 13.55
C SER A 103 -10.50 -19.66 13.73
N GLY A 104 -9.52 -18.83 13.37
CA GLY A 104 -8.09 -19.01 13.65
C GLY A 104 -7.39 -20.12 12.85
N GLY A 105 -8.16 -21.04 12.26
CA GLY A 105 -7.63 -22.21 11.58
C GLY A 105 -7.41 -22.03 10.08
N ARG A 106 -8.09 -21.10 9.39
CA ARG A 106 -8.10 -20.99 7.92
C ARG A 106 -7.59 -19.64 7.43
N THR A 107 -6.75 -19.70 6.39
CA THR A 107 -6.21 -18.56 5.68
C THR A 107 -6.45 -18.69 4.18
N VAL A 108 -6.53 -17.55 3.49
CA VAL A 108 -6.46 -17.47 2.03
C VAL A 108 -5.21 -16.68 1.68
N ASP A 109 -4.24 -17.39 1.12
CA ASP A 109 -2.88 -16.90 0.84
C ASP A 109 -2.74 -16.66 -0.67
N ILE A 110 -2.46 -15.41 -1.06
CA ILE A 110 -2.56 -14.93 -2.44
C ILE A 110 -1.31 -14.14 -2.81
N VAL A 111 -0.84 -14.31 -4.04
CA VAL A 111 0.17 -13.46 -4.68
C VAL A 111 -0.45 -12.82 -5.92
N ALA A 112 -0.52 -11.49 -5.93
CA ALA A 112 -1.00 -10.74 -7.09
C ALA A 112 0.03 -10.72 -8.22
N GLY A 113 -0.47 -10.77 -9.47
CA GLY A 113 0.36 -10.79 -10.67
C GLY A 113 1.13 -9.49 -10.90
N SER A 114 0.51 -8.36 -10.54
CA SER A 114 1.07 -7.02 -10.71
C SER A 114 0.92 -6.16 -9.46
N LEU A 115 1.73 -5.09 -9.37
CA LEU A 115 1.62 -4.12 -8.28
C LEU A 115 0.25 -3.41 -8.28
N PRO A 116 -0.31 -2.95 -9.42
CA PRO A 116 -1.66 -2.39 -9.45
C PRO A 116 -2.74 -3.37 -8.95
N ASP A 117 -2.67 -4.66 -9.34
CA ASP A 117 -3.63 -5.66 -8.85
C ASP A 117 -3.52 -5.78 -7.33
N PHE A 118 -2.31 -5.92 -6.81
CA PHE A 118 -2.07 -5.99 -5.37
C PHE A 118 -2.68 -4.79 -4.63
N GLU A 119 -2.37 -3.57 -5.07
CA GLU A 119 -2.86 -2.34 -4.44
C GLU A 119 -4.39 -2.27 -4.49
N ALA A 120 -4.98 -2.59 -5.64
CA ALA A 120 -6.42 -2.59 -5.81
C ALA A 120 -7.11 -3.60 -4.89
N TRP A 121 -6.59 -4.83 -4.84
CA TRP A 121 -7.10 -5.90 -4.00
C TRP A 121 -6.97 -5.59 -2.51
N ILE A 122 -5.82 -5.12 -2.04
CA ILE A 122 -5.65 -4.80 -0.62
C ILE A 122 -6.55 -3.65 -0.21
N VAL A 123 -6.54 -2.53 -0.93
CA VAL A 123 -7.35 -1.35 -0.56
C VAL A 123 -8.84 -1.68 -0.65
N GLY A 124 -9.27 -2.40 -1.69
CA GLY A 124 -10.64 -2.85 -1.85
C GLY A 124 -11.10 -3.79 -0.75
N LEU A 125 -10.31 -4.83 -0.43
CA LEU A 125 -10.63 -5.78 0.63
C LEU A 125 -10.65 -5.10 2.00
N SER A 126 -9.67 -4.25 2.32
CA SER A 126 -9.61 -3.52 3.59
C SER A 126 -10.88 -2.69 3.83
N ASN A 127 -11.41 -2.07 2.77
CA ASN A 127 -12.69 -1.34 2.83
C ASN A 127 -13.90 -2.24 3.03
N LEU A 128 -13.92 -3.41 2.37
CA LEU A 128 -15.02 -4.36 2.47
C LEU A 128 -15.10 -5.05 3.83
N VAL A 129 -13.95 -5.41 4.41
CA VAL A 129 -13.87 -6.13 5.70
C VAL A 129 -13.68 -5.19 6.90
N ARG A 130 -13.39 -3.91 6.67
CA ARG A 130 -13.09 -2.89 7.70
C ARG A 130 -11.90 -3.28 8.59
N VAL A 131 -10.83 -3.78 7.97
CA VAL A 131 -9.59 -4.14 8.66
C VAL A 131 -8.41 -3.51 7.93
N ASP A 132 -7.53 -2.87 8.69
CA ASP A 132 -6.30 -2.31 8.15
C ASP A 132 -5.27 -3.42 7.87
N PRO A 133 -4.60 -3.38 6.71
CA PRO A 133 -3.57 -4.34 6.37
C PRO A 133 -2.30 -4.06 7.16
N VAL A 134 -1.69 -5.11 7.70
CA VAL A 134 -0.45 -5.03 8.49
C VAL A 134 0.59 -6.02 7.99
N TRP A 135 1.87 -5.66 8.07
CA TRP A 135 2.94 -6.60 7.78
C TRP A 135 2.98 -7.71 8.83
N GLY A 136 3.09 -8.96 8.36
CA GLY A 136 3.11 -10.13 9.26
C GLY A 136 4.41 -10.34 10.02
N GLY A 137 5.44 -9.57 9.69
CA GLY A 137 6.76 -9.63 10.32
C GLY A 137 7.39 -8.26 10.44
N LYS A 138 8.68 -8.26 10.79
CA LYS A 138 9.51 -7.06 10.87
C LYS A 138 10.73 -7.23 9.98
N LEU A 139 11.14 -6.14 9.33
CA LEU A 139 12.41 -6.08 8.63
C LEU A 139 13.54 -5.93 9.66
N ASP A 140 14.55 -6.79 9.62
CA ASP A 140 15.76 -6.63 10.43
C ASP A 140 16.63 -5.51 9.87
N ILE A 141 16.25 -4.27 10.19
CA ILE A 141 16.92 -3.07 9.69
C ILE A 141 18.34 -2.90 10.24
N THR A 142 18.71 -3.60 11.32
CA THR A 142 20.04 -3.45 11.93
C THR A 142 21.18 -3.95 11.05
N LYS A 143 20.85 -4.80 10.07
CA LYS A 143 21.79 -5.35 9.07
C LYS A 143 21.81 -4.55 7.77
N GLU A 144 20.93 -3.56 7.64
CA GLU A 144 20.75 -2.82 6.41
C GLU A 144 21.64 -1.58 6.36
N ALA A 145 22.14 -1.26 5.17
CA ALA A 145 22.95 -0.06 4.96
C ALA A 145 22.15 1.20 5.32
N HIS A 146 22.82 2.16 5.96
CA HIS A 146 22.27 3.45 6.37
C HIS A 146 21.29 3.41 7.55
N PHE A 147 21.18 2.29 8.26
CA PHE A 147 20.41 2.20 9.51
C PHE A 147 20.85 3.25 10.54
N GLU A 148 22.16 3.51 10.64
CA GLU A 148 22.76 4.47 11.57
C GLU A 148 22.32 5.92 11.35
N GLN A 149 21.72 6.23 10.19
CA GLN A 149 21.22 7.57 9.85
C GLN A 149 19.76 7.80 10.23
N LEU A 150 19.07 6.75 10.71
CA LEU A 150 17.67 6.82 11.11
C LEU A 150 17.54 7.23 12.57
N ASN A 151 16.60 8.14 12.86
CA ASN A 151 16.15 8.31 14.24
C ASN A 151 15.18 7.18 14.65
N CYS A 152 14.79 7.13 15.93
CA CYS A 152 13.94 6.06 16.45
C CYS A 152 12.57 5.93 15.75
N PHE A 153 11.93 7.03 15.37
CA PHE A 153 10.65 7.01 14.65
C PHE A 153 10.83 6.49 13.22
N GLU A 154 11.92 6.87 12.56
CA GLU A 154 12.24 6.43 11.21
C GLU A 154 12.62 4.95 11.16
N ALA A 155 13.41 4.50 12.14
CA ALA A 155 13.75 3.10 12.33
C ALA A 155 12.48 2.26 12.58
N SER A 156 11.59 2.70 13.48
CA SER A 156 10.33 2.02 13.75
C SER A 156 9.44 1.94 12.50
N LEU A 157 9.31 3.03 11.74
CA LEU A 157 8.60 3.04 10.46
C LEU A 157 9.17 1.99 9.50
N CYS A 158 10.50 1.98 9.33
CA CYS A 158 11.18 1.08 8.41
C CYS A 158 11.01 -0.39 8.78
N GLU A 159 11.23 -0.72 10.05
CA GLU A 159 11.10 -2.06 10.61
C GLU A 159 9.66 -2.60 10.44
N MET A 160 8.66 -1.79 10.82
CA MET A 160 7.25 -2.23 10.85
C MET A 160 6.60 -2.32 9.47
N ASN A 161 7.17 -1.68 8.45
CA ASN A 161 6.53 -1.57 7.13
C ASN A 161 7.34 -2.16 5.99
N TYR A 162 8.40 -2.94 6.28
CA TYR A 162 9.30 -3.49 5.26
C TYR A 162 9.77 -2.42 4.28
N ILE A 163 10.28 -1.32 4.83
CA ILE A 163 10.92 -0.25 4.08
C ILE A 163 12.41 -0.30 4.40
N TYR A 164 13.24 -0.49 3.38
CA TYR A 164 14.68 -0.49 3.57
C TYR A 164 15.18 0.92 3.92
N PRO A 165 16.10 1.07 4.88
CA PRO A 165 16.67 2.38 5.25
C PRO A 165 17.21 3.16 4.05
N SER A 166 17.86 2.47 3.10
CA SER A 166 18.35 3.06 1.86
C SER A 166 17.24 3.72 1.02
N GLN A 167 16.10 3.05 0.87
CA GLN A 167 14.93 3.56 0.15
C GLN A 167 14.35 4.79 0.87
N TYR A 168 14.17 4.69 2.18
CA TYR A 168 13.64 5.78 3.00
C TYR A 168 14.54 7.04 2.93
N ILE A 169 15.84 6.88 3.13
CA ILE A 169 16.81 7.98 3.12
C ILE A 169 16.91 8.62 1.75
N LEU A 170 16.93 7.83 0.68
CA LEU A 170 16.95 8.34 -0.68
C LEU A 170 15.71 9.21 -0.95
N LEU A 171 14.53 8.73 -0.55
CA LEU A 171 13.28 9.45 -0.71
C LEU A 171 13.27 10.74 0.13
N LYS A 172 13.70 10.68 1.39
CA LYS A 172 13.86 11.85 2.27
C LYS A 172 14.79 12.91 1.68
N LYS A 173 15.94 12.48 1.13
CA LYS A 173 16.89 13.37 0.42
C LYS A 173 16.28 13.99 -0.83
N ARG A 174 15.47 13.24 -1.60
CA ARG A 174 14.74 13.78 -2.77
C ARG A 174 13.73 14.84 -2.35
N VAL A 175 12.91 14.58 -1.33
CA VAL A 175 11.94 15.56 -0.81
C VAL A 175 12.61 16.84 -0.34
N LYS A 176 13.71 16.74 0.43
CA LYS A 176 14.47 17.92 0.86
C LYS A 176 15.02 18.74 -0.31
N ARG A 177 15.54 18.08 -1.35
CA ARG A 177 16.00 18.77 -2.57
C ARG A 177 14.86 19.48 -3.31
N ILE A 178 13.69 18.84 -3.38
CA ILE A 178 12.49 19.44 -3.98
C ILE A 178 12.07 20.66 -3.17
N ALA A 179 12.00 20.57 -1.84
CA ALA A 179 11.66 21.70 -0.98
C ALA A 179 12.61 22.89 -1.19
N MET A 180 13.93 22.64 -1.17
CA MET A 180 14.94 23.70 -1.41
C MET A 180 14.82 24.32 -2.81
N ARG A 181 14.63 23.50 -3.84
CA ARG A 181 14.46 24.00 -5.23
C ARG A 181 13.18 24.80 -5.37
N THR A 182 12.08 24.32 -4.77
CA THR A 182 10.79 25.00 -4.82
C THR A 182 10.85 26.35 -4.13
N LEU A 183 11.46 26.44 -2.95
CA LEU A 183 11.65 27.70 -2.23
C LEU A 183 12.44 28.70 -3.07
N GLY A 184 13.61 28.29 -3.61
CA GLY A 184 14.43 29.19 -4.41
C GLY A 184 13.74 29.69 -5.69
N VAL A 185 12.92 28.86 -6.35
CA VAL A 185 12.15 29.29 -7.53
C VAL A 185 10.98 30.21 -7.14
N LEU A 186 10.31 29.96 -6.02
CA LEU A 186 9.27 30.86 -5.50
C LEU A 186 9.84 32.24 -5.19
N GLU A 187 10.98 32.31 -4.52
CA GLU A 187 11.68 33.57 -4.23
C GLU A 187 12.04 34.32 -5.52
N GLN A 188 12.61 33.63 -6.52
CA GLN A 188 12.92 34.22 -7.84
C GLN A 188 11.68 34.73 -8.58
N CYS A 189 10.51 34.13 -8.34
CA CYS A 189 9.26 34.52 -8.95
C CYS A 189 8.49 35.58 -8.14
N GLY A 190 9.04 36.10 -7.05
CA GLY A 190 8.34 37.02 -6.14
C GLY A 190 7.16 36.36 -5.43
N ASN A 191 7.30 35.09 -5.06
CA ASN A 191 6.28 34.23 -4.46
C ASN A 191 5.03 33.98 -5.33
N ASP A 192 5.13 34.19 -6.65
CA ASP A 192 4.08 33.85 -7.61
C ASP A 192 4.12 32.36 -7.96
N ALA A 193 3.21 31.57 -7.37
CA ALA A 193 3.11 30.13 -7.60
C ALA A 193 2.84 29.77 -9.07
N THR A 194 2.16 30.62 -9.84
CA THR A 194 1.85 30.36 -11.25
C THR A 194 3.09 30.48 -12.11
N LYS A 195 3.93 31.49 -11.85
CA LYS A 195 5.24 31.62 -12.52
C LYS A 195 6.18 30.49 -12.11
N ALA A 196 6.25 30.18 -10.81
CA ALA A 196 7.06 29.09 -10.30
C ALA A 196 6.65 27.73 -10.90
N TYR A 197 5.35 27.48 -11.08
CA TYR A 197 4.84 26.26 -11.68
C TYR A 197 5.30 26.07 -13.13
N LYS A 198 5.43 27.15 -13.92
CA LYS A 198 5.96 27.08 -15.30
C LYS A 198 7.43 26.62 -15.35
N ILE A 199 8.19 26.86 -14.27
CA ILE A 199 9.61 26.49 -14.16
C ILE A 199 9.77 25.09 -13.55
N LEU A 200 9.01 24.78 -12.50
CA LEU A 200 9.12 23.53 -11.76
C LEU A 200 8.35 22.38 -12.41
N GLY A 201 7.27 22.69 -13.13
CA GLY A 201 6.29 21.70 -13.59
C GLY A 201 5.60 21.01 -12.41
N GLY A 202 5.03 19.83 -12.66
CA GLY A 202 4.38 19.00 -11.66
C GLY A 202 2.90 18.75 -11.96
N ILE A 203 2.20 18.15 -10.99
CA ILE A 203 0.76 17.92 -11.09
C ILE A 203 0.00 19.09 -10.44
N HIS A 204 0.56 19.64 -9.36
CA HIS A 204 -0.03 20.75 -8.62
C HIS A 204 0.90 21.97 -8.60
N PRO A 205 0.33 23.19 -8.41
CA PRO A 205 1.12 24.37 -8.17
C PRO A 205 2.09 24.19 -7.00
N PRO A 206 3.35 24.63 -7.12
CA PRO A 206 4.35 24.46 -6.09
C PRO A 206 4.07 25.42 -4.93
N ALA A 207 4.17 24.93 -3.72
CA ALA A 207 3.99 25.74 -2.52
C ALA A 207 4.86 25.24 -1.37
N VAL A 208 5.22 26.14 -0.45
CA VAL A 208 6.01 25.86 0.76
C VAL A 208 5.30 26.54 1.92
N ASN A 209 5.11 25.82 3.03
CA ASN A 209 4.51 26.40 4.23
C ASN A 209 5.51 27.25 5.02
N GLU A 210 5.04 27.98 6.04
CA GLU A 210 5.88 28.87 6.87
C GLU A 210 7.07 28.16 7.55
N LYS A 211 6.98 26.84 7.72
CA LYS A 211 8.00 26.01 8.35
C LYS A 211 8.92 25.31 7.32
N GLY A 212 8.80 25.63 6.03
CA GLY A 212 9.64 25.09 4.98
C GLY A 212 9.21 23.71 4.44
N ALA A 213 8.05 23.18 4.82
CA ALA A 213 7.52 21.94 4.25
C ALA A 213 7.01 22.21 2.84
N VAL A 214 7.26 21.30 1.90
CA VAL A 214 6.79 21.44 0.51
C VAL A 214 5.43 20.78 0.30
N TYR A 215 4.57 21.41 -0.50
CA TYR A 215 3.31 20.79 -0.91
C TYR A 215 3.62 19.58 -1.79
N LEU A 216 3.25 18.38 -1.33
CA LEU A 216 3.43 17.13 -2.06
C LEU A 216 2.34 16.15 -1.65
N THR A 217 1.56 15.67 -2.61
CA THR A 217 0.58 14.60 -2.38
C THR A 217 1.25 13.23 -2.22
N LYS A 218 0.53 12.24 -1.66
CA LYS A 218 0.99 10.83 -1.58
C LYS A 218 1.39 10.28 -2.96
N GLY A 219 0.60 10.59 -3.99
CA GLY A 219 0.85 10.16 -5.37
C GLY A 219 2.11 10.78 -5.95
N GLU A 220 2.35 12.07 -5.71
CA GLU A 220 3.59 12.73 -6.12
C GLU A 220 4.80 12.17 -5.36
N LEU A 221 4.67 11.91 -4.06
CA LEU A 221 5.76 11.29 -3.29
C LEU A 221 6.12 9.92 -3.86
N ARG A 222 5.13 9.11 -4.23
CA ARG A 222 5.34 7.81 -4.90
C ARG A 222 6.07 7.97 -6.22
N PHE A 223 5.67 8.94 -7.04
CA PHE A 223 6.30 9.23 -8.32
C PHE A 223 7.77 9.66 -8.14
N ILE A 224 8.06 10.53 -7.17
CA ILE A 224 9.42 10.94 -6.80
C ILE A 224 10.24 9.76 -6.26
N GLY A 225 9.59 8.80 -5.60
CA GLY A 225 10.14 7.52 -5.17
C GLY A 225 10.31 6.49 -6.29
N LEU A 226 10.11 6.85 -7.56
CA LEU A 226 10.25 5.97 -8.73
C LEU A 226 9.38 4.70 -8.68
N ASN A 227 8.29 4.72 -7.93
CA ASN A 227 7.42 3.56 -7.70
C ASN A 227 8.13 2.36 -7.03
N ASP A 228 9.24 2.60 -6.30
CA ASP A 228 9.95 1.56 -5.54
C ASP A 228 9.10 0.99 -4.37
N MET A 229 8.09 1.75 -3.96
CA MET A 229 7.16 1.39 -2.89
C MET A 229 5.73 1.33 -3.40
N ASP A 230 4.97 0.39 -2.85
CA ASP A 230 3.52 0.35 -2.99
C ASP A 230 2.84 1.49 -2.21
N ILE A 231 1.56 1.67 -2.50
CA ILE A 231 0.74 2.72 -1.90
C ILE A 231 0.66 2.64 -0.37
N LEU A 232 0.76 1.45 0.22
CA LEU A 232 0.65 1.28 1.67
C LEU A 232 1.93 1.81 2.33
N ARG A 233 3.09 1.36 1.85
CA ARG A 233 4.40 1.81 2.34
C ARG A 233 4.61 3.30 2.11
N ILE A 234 4.32 3.82 0.91
CA ILE A 234 4.52 5.24 0.61
C ILE A 234 3.60 6.13 1.46
N THR A 235 2.39 5.69 1.76
CA THR A 235 1.46 6.42 2.63
C THR A 235 2.02 6.54 4.05
N LYS A 236 2.63 5.47 4.58
CA LYS A 236 3.25 5.51 5.92
C LYS A 236 4.45 6.45 5.95
N VAL A 237 5.30 6.45 4.91
CA VAL A 237 6.40 7.42 4.78
C VAL A 237 5.87 8.85 4.71
N TRP A 238 4.84 9.09 3.89
CA TRP A 238 4.24 10.40 3.72
C TRP A 238 3.70 10.95 5.05
N ILE A 239 3.00 10.13 5.83
CA ILE A 239 2.48 10.52 7.15
C ILE A 239 3.62 10.94 8.08
N LEU A 240 4.71 10.16 8.14
CA LEU A 240 5.87 10.52 8.96
C LEU A 240 6.52 11.81 8.45
N PHE A 241 6.65 12.00 7.14
CA PHE A 241 7.17 13.23 6.56
C PHE A 241 6.32 14.44 6.90
N GLN A 242 4.99 14.30 6.94
CA GLN A 242 4.10 15.37 7.38
C GLN A 242 4.31 15.68 8.87
N GLN A 243 4.41 14.66 9.73
CA GLN A 243 4.70 14.84 11.16
C GLN A 243 6.05 15.52 11.41
N MET A 244 7.04 15.25 10.55
CA MET A 244 8.36 15.87 10.55
C MET A 244 8.41 17.24 9.84
N ASN A 245 7.27 17.74 9.35
CA ASN A 245 7.17 18.99 8.59
C ASN A 245 8.12 19.03 7.36
N LEU A 246 8.23 17.91 6.65
CA LEU A 246 8.93 17.84 5.36
C LEU A 246 7.97 18.05 4.18
N VAL A 247 6.72 17.60 4.34
CA VAL A 247 5.65 17.76 3.35
C VAL A 247 4.38 18.26 4.03
N TYR A 248 3.46 18.83 3.26
CA TYR A 248 2.10 19.11 3.71
C TYR A 248 1.09 18.92 2.57
N ASP A 249 -0.14 18.58 2.94
CA ASP A 249 -1.33 18.66 2.08
C ASP A 249 -2.54 18.95 2.97
N GLU A 250 -3.13 20.15 2.81
CA GLU A 250 -4.29 20.57 3.60
C GLU A 250 -5.56 19.77 3.28
N ASN A 251 -5.58 19.05 2.14
CA ASN A 251 -6.69 18.20 1.74
C ASN A 251 -6.46 16.72 2.11
N PHE A 252 -5.56 16.45 3.05
CA PHE A 252 -5.21 15.10 3.42
C PHE A 252 -6.41 14.30 3.95
N VAL A 253 -6.68 13.18 3.29
CA VAL A 253 -7.54 12.11 3.81
C VAL A 253 -6.70 10.83 3.86
N PRO A 254 -6.56 10.16 5.02
CA PRO A 254 -5.90 8.85 5.09
C PRO A 254 -6.59 7.85 4.15
N ALA A 255 -5.82 7.04 3.41
CA ALA A 255 -6.38 6.05 2.49
C ALA A 255 -7.20 4.97 3.22
N THR A 256 -6.89 4.73 4.50
CA THR A 256 -7.66 3.94 5.46
C THR A 256 -7.35 4.45 6.88
N THR A 257 -8.38 4.43 7.73
CA THR A 257 -8.33 4.76 9.17
C THR A 257 -9.46 3.98 9.85
N PHE A 258 -9.51 2.65 9.66
CA PHE A 258 -10.53 1.81 10.30
C PHE A 258 -10.13 1.46 11.73
N GLY A 259 -9.76 2.47 12.52
CA GLY A 259 -9.40 2.30 13.92
C GLY A 259 -8.12 1.50 14.15
N VAL A 260 -7.45 1.83 15.24
CA VAL A 260 -6.45 0.96 15.85
C VAL A 260 -7.12 -0.41 16.05
N THR A 261 -6.52 -1.48 15.53
CA THR A 261 -6.89 -2.83 15.95
C THR A 261 -6.49 -2.94 17.42
N GLU A 262 -7.44 -2.73 18.34
CA GLU A 262 -7.30 -3.25 19.69
C GLU A 262 -7.14 -4.77 19.56
N ARG A 263 -5.93 -5.24 19.85
CA ARG A 263 -5.72 -6.65 20.15
C ARG A 263 -6.46 -6.94 21.44
N HIS A 264 -7.55 -7.68 21.36
CA HIS A 264 -7.99 -8.53 22.47
C HIS A 264 -7.15 -9.81 22.48
#